data_AF-A0A8C1M8G7-F1
#
_entry.id   AF-A0A8C1M8G7-F1
#
_cell.length_a   1.000
_cell.length_b   1.000
_cell.length_c   1.000
_cell.angle_alpha   90.00
_cell.angle_beta   90.00
_cell.angle_gamma   90.00
#
_symmetry.space_group_name_H-M   'P 1'
#
loop_
_entity.id
_entity.type
_entity.pdbx_description
1 polymer ?
#
loop_
_entity_poly.entity_id
_entity_poly.type
_entity_poly.pdbx_seq_one_letter_code
_entity_poly.pdbx_strand_id
1 'polypeptide(L)'
;MSSYASSDSRRVRPAVSGVKFDTAHRKKASPNIFENVNQDVLVKLFEKAGDLKAVERARAILALHQDPEGTSRALMALQQDKKDRFMLITGLTRQSLKFR
;
A
#
# COMPACT_ATOMS: atom_id res chain seq x y z
N MET A 1 52.44 20.02 18.24
CA MET A 1 50.98 20.24 18.15
C MET A 1 50.53 19.99 16.72
N SER A 2 49.52 19.13 16.57
CA SER A 2 48.61 18.92 15.43
C SER A 2 49.20 18.57 14.05
N SER A 3 49.37 17.28 13.77
CA SER A 3 49.26 16.75 12.42
C SER A 3 47.79 16.85 11.98
N TYR A 4 47.47 17.78 11.08
CA TYR A 4 46.14 17.86 10.48
C TYR A 4 45.86 16.56 9.72
N ALA A 5 45.11 15.66 10.35
CA ALA A 5 44.45 14.57 9.66
C ALA A 5 43.49 15.21 8.64
N SER A 6 43.83 15.13 7.35
CA SER A 6 42.92 15.48 6.28
C SER A 6 41.73 14.53 6.37
N SER A 7 40.67 14.98 7.05
CA SER A 7 39.41 14.26 7.16
C SER A 7 38.76 14.32 5.78
N ASP A 8 39.02 13.30 4.96
CA ASP A 8 38.39 13.11 3.68
C ASP A 8 36.89 12.88 3.91
N SER A 9 36.16 13.99 3.93
CA SER A 9 34.71 14.03 4.07
C SER A 9 34.13 13.43 2.79
N ARG A 10 33.94 12.11 2.79
CA ARG A 10 33.17 11.38 1.77
C ARG A 10 31.69 11.76 1.86
N ARG A 11 31.36 13.02 1.61
CA ARG A 11 30.00 13.48 1.38
C ARG A 11 29.53 12.81 0.10
N VAL A 12 28.61 11.87 0.27
CA VAL A 12 27.85 11.29 -0.83
C VAL A 12 27.12 12.43 -1.53
N ARG A 13 27.60 12.83 -2.70
CA ARG A 13 26.91 13.79 -3.56
C ARG A 13 26.06 12.99 -4.56
N PRO A 14 24.83 13.44 -4.87
CA PRO A 14 24.11 12.88 -6.01
C PRO A 14 24.98 13.04 -7.25
N ALA A 15 25.18 11.97 -8.01
CA ALA A 15 25.95 12.04 -9.25
C ALA A 15 25.32 13.11 -10.15
N VAL A 16 26.08 14.17 -10.44
CA VAL A 16 25.63 15.35 -11.20
C VAL A 16 25.40 14.99 -12.68
N SER A 17 25.79 13.78 -13.12
CA SER A 17 25.41 13.22 -14.41
C SER A 17 24.70 11.87 -14.25
N GLY A 18 23.38 11.88 -14.44
CA GLY A 18 22.74 10.89 -15.30
C GLY A 18 22.59 9.45 -14.82
N VAL A 19 22.64 9.14 -13.52
CA VAL A 19 22.04 7.88 -13.05
C VAL A 19 20.53 8.10 -13.01
N LYS A 20 19.89 8.03 -14.18
CA LYS A 20 18.44 7.92 -14.26
C LYS A 20 18.06 6.65 -13.51
N PHE A 21 17.18 6.79 -12.53
CA PHE A 21 16.62 5.67 -11.82
C PHE A 21 15.89 4.79 -12.85
N ASP A 22 16.50 3.67 -13.23
CA ASP A 22 15.97 2.78 -14.25
C ASP A 22 14.83 1.94 -13.66
N THR A 23 13.65 2.55 -13.62
CA THR A 23 12.43 1.93 -13.13
C THR A 23 11.96 0.81 -14.03
N ALA A 24 12.39 0.78 -15.31
CA ALA A 24 11.92 -0.18 -16.31
C ALA A 24 12.59 -1.56 -16.17
N HIS A 25 13.88 -1.60 -15.83
CA HIS A 25 14.63 -2.85 -15.65
C HIS A 25 14.70 -3.33 -14.19
N ARG A 26 14.04 -2.62 -13.27
CA ARG A 26 13.96 -3.08 -11.89
C ARG A 26 13.18 -4.39 -11.87
N LYS A 27 13.77 -5.46 -11.32
CA LYS A 27 13.04 -6.68 -10.98
C LYS A 27 11.79 -6.24 -10.22
N LYS A 28 10.60 -6.56 -10.75
CA LYS A 28 9.36 -6.33 -10.03
C LYS A 28 9.52 -7.05 -8.69
N ALA A 29 9.47 -6.30 -7.59
CA ALA A 29 9.45 -6.91 -6.28
C ALA A 29 8.25 -7.87 -6.26
N SER A 30 8.43 -9.07 -5.72
CA SER A 30 7.30 -9.99 -5.54
C SER A 30 6.19 -9.23 -4.82
N PRO A 31 4.94 -9.24 -5.32
CA PRO A 31 3.85 -8.45 -4.76
C PRO A 31 3.60 -8.75 -3.28
N ASN A 32 4.00 -9.95 -2.83
CA ASN A 32 3.83 -10.38 -1.46
C ASN A 32 4.97 -11.32 -1.02
N ILE A 33 6.03 -10.75 -0.44
CA ILE A 33 7.14 -11.55 0.13
C ILE A 33 6.72 -12.40 1.34
N PHE A 34 5.50 -12.22 1.84
CA PHE A 34 4.94 -12.89 3.00
C PHE A 34 3.79 -13.85 2.65
N GLU A 35 3.55 -14.13 1.37
CA GLU A 35 2.41 -14.94 0.91
C GLU A 35 2.33 -16.31 1.61
N ASN A 36 3.48 -16.95 1.83
CA ASN A 36 3.56 -18.27 2.46
C ASN A 36 3.90 -18.20 3.96
N VAL A 37 3.90 -17.02 4.55
CA VAL A 37 4.25 -16.84 5.97
C VAL A 37 2.97 -16.77 6.77
N ASN A 38 2.90 -17.54 7.85
CA ASN A 38 1.77 -17.44 8.77
C ASN A 38 1.70 -16.01 9.34
N GLN A 39 0.57 -15.36 9.10
CA GLN A 39 0.33 -13.97 9.43
C GLN A 39 0.38 -13.69 10.95
N ASP A 40 0.07 -14.68 11.80
CA ASP A 40 0.23 -14.59 13.26
C ASP A 40 1.71 -14.52 13.69
N VAL A 41 2.58 -15.16 12.91
CA VAL A 41 4.04 -15.12 13.12
C VAL A 41 4.59 -13.74 12.73
N LEU A 42 4.00 -13.09 11.73
CA LEU A 42 4.37 -11.71 11.35
C LEU A 42 4.00 -10.70 12.43
N VAL A 43 2.81 -10.83 13.03
CA VAL A 43 2.41 -9.98 14.15
C VAL A 43 3.42 -10.09 15.30
N LYS A 44 3.77 -11.32 15.70
CA LYS A 44 4.77 -11.57 16.74
C LYS A 44 6.16 -11.04 16.38
N LEU A 45 6.56 -11.12 15.11
CA LEU A 45 7.83 -10.57 14.64
C LEU A 45 7.87 -9.05 14.80
N PHE A 46 6.81 -8.36 14.35
CA PHE A 46 6.73 -6.90 14.44
C PHE A 46 6.61 -6.41 15.88
N GLU A 47 5.90 -7.14 16.74
CA GLU A 47 5.84 -6.87 18.18
C GLU A 47 7.22 -6.98 18.82
N LYS A 48 7.97 -8.06 18.53
CA LYS A 48 9.35 -8.24 19.02
C LYS A 48 10.32 -7.19 18.47
N ALA A 49 10.10 -6.72 17.25
CA ALA A 49 10.89 -5.67 16.62
C ALA A 49 10.53 -4.25 17.14
N GLY A 50 9.44 -4.10 17.89
CA GLY A 50 8.96 -2.80 18.37
C GLY A 50 8.32 -1.92 17.29
N ASP A 51 8.01 -2.46 16.10
CA ASP A 51 7.36 -1.72 15.01
C ASP A 51 5.84 -1.79 15.12
N LEU A 52 5.26 -0.95 15.98
CA LEU A 52 3.82 -0.89 16.24
C LEU A 52 3.00 -0.60 14.97
N LYS A 53 3.54 0.19 14.03
CA LYS A 53 2.85 0.49 12.77
C LYS A 53 2.82 -0.73 11.85
N ALA A 54 3.84 -1.57 11.86
CA ALA A 54 3.81 -2.84 11.15
C ALA A 54 2.85 -3.84 11.81
N VAL A 55 2.77 -3.87 13.14
CA VAL A 55 1.81 -4.69 13.89
C VAL A 55 0.37 -4.35 13.50
N GLU A 56 -0.01 -3.07 13.53
CA GLU A 56 -1.37 -2.62 13.18
C GLU A 56 -1.75 -3.01 11.75
N ARG A 57 -0.83 -2.80 10.80
CA ARG A 57 -1.04 -3.19 9.40
C ARG A 57 -1.21 -4.69 9.24
N ALA A 58 -0.40 -5.50 9.93
CA ALA A 58 -0.52 -6.96 9.89
C ALA A 58 -1.86 -7.45 10.46
N ARG A 59 -2.32 -6.86 11.58
CA ARG A 59 -3.62 -7.16 12.18
C ARG A 59 -4.79 -6.73 11.29
N ALA A 60 -4.69 -5.60 10.61
CA ALA A 60 -5.71 -5.15 9.66
C ALA A 60 -5.87 -6.13 8.48
N ILE A 61 -4.76 -6.67 7.95
CA ILE A 61 -4.78 -7.68 6.89
C ILE A 61 -5.39 -9.00 7.40
N LEU A 62 -5.05 -9.42 8.62
CA LEU A 62 -5.66 -10.59 9.26
C LEU A 62 -7.18 -10.44 9.38
N ALA A 63 -7.64 -9.30 9.88
CA ALA A 63 -9.06 -9.01 10.03
C ALA A 63 -9.79 -8.98 8.66
N LEU A 64 -9.13 -8.46 7.62
CA LEU A 64 -9.67 -8.47 6.24
C LEU A 64 -9.94 -9.89 5.73
N HIS A 65 -9.12 -10.86 6.12
CA HIS A 65 -9.27 -12.25 5.68
C HIS A 65 -10.36 -13.01 6.48
N GLN A 66 -10.80 -12.48 7.62
CA GLN A 66 -11.79 -13.14 8.49
C GLN A 66 -13.24 -12.92 8.05
N ASP A 67 -13.54 -11.88 7.28
CA ASP A 67 -14.88 -11.60 6.76
C ASP A 67 -14.86 -11.30 5.24
N PRO A 68 -14.49 -12.27 4.39
CA PRO A 68 -14.44 -12.08 2.95
C PRO A 68 -15.80 -11.64 2.39
N GLU A 69 -16.88 -12.16 2.96
CA GLU A 69 -18.27 -11.85 2.60
C GLU A 69 -18.65 -10.39 2.95
N GLY A 70 -18.29 -9.89 4.12
CA GLY A 70 -18.48 -8.49 4.51
C GLY A 70 -17.69 -7.54 3.62
N THR A 71 -16.45 -7.88 3.27
CA THR A 71 -15.68 -7.09 2.29
C THR A 71 -16.32 -7.08 0.91
N SER A 72 -16.81 -8.23 0.43
CA SER A 72 -17.51 -8.31 -0.86
C SER A 72 -18.73 -7.38 -0.88
N ARG A 73 -19.55 -7.42 0.19
CA ARG A 73 -20.70 -6.51 0.36
C ARG A 73 -20.30 -5.04 0.40
N ALA A 74 -19.24 -4.70 1.15
CA ALA A 74 -18.75 -3.33 1.24
C ALA A 74 -18.20 -2.81 -0.11
N LEU A 75 -17.49 -3.65 -0.86
CA LEU A 75 -16.98 -3.32 -2.19
C LEU A 75 -18.13 -3.11 -3.19
N MET A 76 -19.16 -3.97 -3.16
CA MET A 76 -20.35 -3.81 -3.98
C MET A 76 -21.11 -2.53 -3.65
N ALA A 77 -21.26 -2.19 -2.37
CA ALA A 77 -21.86 -0.93 -1.94
C ALA A 77 -21.06 0.27 -2.45
N LEU A 78 -19.72 0.25 -2.31
CA LEU A 78 -18.86 1.31 -2.79
C LEU A 78 -18.89 1.47 -4.33
N GLN A 79 -19.00 0.35 -5.06
CA GLN A 79 -19.17 0.37 -6.51
C GLN A 79 -20.52 0.98 -6.91
N GLN A 80 -21.58 0.66 -6.18
CA GLN A 80 -22.90 1.22 -6.41
C GLN A 80 -22.92 2.73 -6.11
N ASP A 81 -22.35 3.15 -4.97
CA ASP A 81 -22.16 4.57 -4.62
C ASP A 81 -21.41 5.34 -5.70
N LYS A 82 -20.36 4.74 -6.27
CA LYS A 82 -19.61 5.36 -7.37
C LYS A 82 -20.46 5.55 -8.61
N LYS A 83 -21.28 4.55 -8.97
CA LYS A 83 -22.23 4.64 -10.09
C LYS A 83 -23.26 5.73 -9.85
N ASP A 84 -23.81 5.79 -8.64
CA ASP A 84 -24.85 6.76 -8.29
C ASP A 84 -24.30 8.19 -8.28
N ARG A 85 -23.10 8.41 -7.74
CA ARG A 85 -22.40 9.71 -7.85
C ARG A 85 -22.12 10.10 -9.30
N PHE A 86 -21.72 9.14 -10.14
CA PHE A 86 -21.49 9.40 -11.55
C PHE A 86 -22.79 9.81 -12.28
N MET A 87 -23.91 9.16 -11.98
CA MET A 87 -25.23 9.51 -12.50
C MET A 87 -25.66 10.92 -12.06
N LEU A 88 -25.41 11.28 -10.80
CA LEU A 88 -25.66 12.63 -10.28
C LEU A 88 -24.83 13.70 -11.02
N ILE A 89 -23.53 13.44 -11.23
CA ILE A 89 -22.63 14.37 -11.92
C ILE A 89 -22.99 14.53 -13.40
N THR A 90 -23.39 13.44 -14.07
CA THR A 90 -23.71 13.44 -15.50
C THR A 90 -25.13 13.90 -15.81
N GLY A 91 -25.96 14.16 -14.78
CA GLY A 91 -27.36 14.55 -14.94
C GLY A 91 -28.26 13.45 -15.52
N LEU A 92 -27.74 12.22 -15.70
CA LEU A 92 -28.55 11.06 -16.05
C LEU A 92 -29.35 10.66 -14.82
N THR A 93 -30.58 11.13 -14.72
CA THR A 93 -31.53 10.59 -13.75
C THR A 93 -31.98 9.21 -14.22
N ARG A 94 -31.89 8.21 -13.32
CA ARG A 94 -32.59 6.93 -13.52
C ARG A 94 -34.08 7.25 -13.45
N GLN A 95 -34.71 7.56 -14.59
CA GLN A 95 -36.16 7.49 -14.69
C GLN A 95 -36.52 6.03 -14.39
N SER A 96 -37.12 5.80 -13.22
CA SER A 96 -37.72 4.52 -12.90
C SER A 96 -38.75 4.26 -13.99
N LEU A 97 -38.46 3.30 -14.87
CA LEU A 97 -39.46 2.68 -15.73
C LEU A 97 -40.46 2.00 -14.81
N LYS A 98 -41.48 2.76 -14.37
CA LYS A 98 -42.71 2.20 -13.85
C LYS A 98 -43.35 1.48 -15.03
N PHE A 99 -43.05 0.19 -15.17
CA PHE A 99 -43.91 -0.70 -15.94
C PHE A 99 -45.28 -0.70 -15.26
N ARG A 100 -46.28 -0.25 -16.00
CA ARG A 100 -47.69 -0.37 -15.66
C ARG A 100 -48.15 -1.80 -15.87
#